data_AF-A0A852G9D1-F1
#
_entry.id   AF-A0A852G9D1-F1
#
_cell.length_a   1.000
_cell.length_b   1.000
_cell.length_c   1.000
_cell.angle_alpha   90.00
_cell.angle_beta   90.00
_cell.angle_gamma   90.00
#
_symmetry.space_group_name_H-M   'P 1'
#
loop_
_entity.id
_entity.type
_entity.pdbx_description
1 polymer ?
#
loop_
_entity_poly.entity_id
_entity_poly.type
_entity_poly.pdbx_seq_one_letter_code
_entity_poly.pdbx_strand_id
1 'polypeptide(L)'
;RNLKKSEESVLRTEKEIESNEKEIKDLTEELTKLEDQATAVMNDCRQAEEALPAVQEERRGLLQDIKTIQDDEHALQKEALNIKLKIEQIDKHIFEHQSKIKYWQKEVSKLTLHPIEDKPPEELPVLSEEELEAIKDPDVITSQIALLETQCHEMKPNLSAIAEYKKKEELYLKRVAELDDITNQRDNFRQAFEDLRKQRLNEFMAGFNVITNKLKENYQMLTLGGDAELELVDSLDPFSEGIMF
;
A
#
# COMPACT_ATOMS: atom_id res chain seq x y z
N ARG A 1 79.84 -118.46 18.93
CA ARG A 1 78.46 -118.21 18.42
C ARG A 1 77.62 -117.35 19.39
N ASN A 2 77.88 -117.39 20.71
CA ASN A 2 77.17 -116.56 21.70
C ASN A 2 77.74 -115.14 21.90
N LEU A 3 79.01 -114.89 21.56
CA LEU A 3 79.62 -113.55 21.67
C LEU A 3 79.03 -112.53 20.67
N LYS A 4 78.93 -112.90 19.38
CA LYS A 4 78.36 -112.03 18.33
C LYS A 4 76.92 -111.59 18.57
N LYS A 5 76.07 -112.46 19.13
CA LYS A 5 74.69 -112.11 19.50
C LYS A 5 74.63 -111.13 20.69
N SER A 6 75.57 -111.27 21.63
CA SER A 6 75.69 -110.34 22.76
C SER A 6 76.17 -108.97 22.28
N GLU A 7 77.18 -108.93 21.41
CA GLU A 7 77.69 -107.71 20.77
C GLU A 7 76.62 -107.02 19.91
N GLU A 8 75.85 -107.75 19.11
CA GLU A 8 74.71 -107.19 18.36
C GLU A 8 73.60 -106.67 19.29
N SER A 9 73.34 -107.31 20.43
CA SER A 9 72.37 -106.82 21.41
C SER A 9 72.85 -105.57 22.14
N VAL A 10 74.16 -105.48 22.43
CA VAL A 10 74.80 -104.31 23.03
C VAL A 10 74.80 -103.15 22.05
N LEU A 11 75.19 -103.35 20.79
CA LEU A 11 75.12 -102.32 19.74
C LEU A 11 73.68 -101.84 19.49
N ARG A 12 72.70 -102.73 19.62
CA ARG A 12 71.28 -102.37 19.50
C ARG A 12 70.80 -101.57 20.71
N THR A 13 71.17 -101.97 21.93
CA THR A 13 70.83 -101.21 23.15
C THR A 13 71.57 -99.89 23.21
N GLU A 14 72.83 -99.80 22.74
CA GLU A 14 73.57 -98.55 22.59
C GLU A 14 72.89 -97.61 21.60
N LYS A 15 72.44 -98.11 20.43
CA LYS A 15 71.64 -97.31 19.49
C LYS A 15 70.29 -96.89 20.04
N GLU A 16 69.63 -97.76 20.80
CA GLU A 16 68.36 -97.43 21.49
C GLU A 16 68.59 -96.39 22.60
N ILE A 17 69.71 -96.44 23.32
CA ILE A 17 70.12 -95.42 24.29
C ILE A 17 70.43 -94.10 23.59
N GLU A 18 71.19 -94.10 22.49
CA GLU A 18 71.54 -92.90 21.72
C GLU A 18 70.29 -92.25 21.10
N SER A 19 69.35 -93.08 20.61
CA SER A 19 68.05 -92.63 20.10
C SER A 19 67.18 -92.03 21.21
N ASN A 20 67.10 -92.70 22.37
CA ASN A 20 66.35 -92.20 23.53
C ASN A 20 66.98 -90.94 24.12
N GLU A 21 68.32 -90.81 24.15
CA GLU A 21 69.00 -89.60 24.58
C GLU A 21 68.70 -88.42 23.64
N LYS A 22 68.62 -88.68 22.33
CA LYS A 22 68.23 -87.68 21.35
C LYS A 22 66.76 -87.28 21.50
N GLU A 23 65.85 -88.25 21.66
CA GLU A 23 64.43 -87.98 21.93
C GLU A 23 64.23 -87.22 23.25
N ILE A 24 64.98 -87.55 24.31
CA ILE A 24 64.95 -86.81 25.57
C ILE A 24 65.42 -85.37 25.35
N LYS A 25 66.49 -85.14 24.58
CA LYS A 25 66.94 -83.78 24.25
C LYS A 25 65.90 -83.01 23.44
N ASP A 26 65.36 -83.60 22.39
CA ASP A 26 64.35 -82.98 21.52
C ASP A 26 63.07 -82.64 22.32
N LEU A 27 62.60 -83.56 23.18
CA LEU A 27 61.47 -83.32 24.09
C LEU A 27 61.78 -82.27 25.16
N THR A 28 63.02 -82.20 25.65
CA THR A 28 63.43 -81.17 26.62
C THR A 28 63.47 -79.79 25.95
N GLU A 29 63.94 -79.70 24.71
CA GLU A 29 63.88 -78.47 23.91
C GLU A 29 62.44 -78.04 23.62
N GLU A 30 61.55 -78.98 23.25
CA GLU A 30 60.13 -78.68 23.07
C GLU A 30 59.45 -78.23 24.36
N LEU A 31 59.77 -78.87 25.51
CA LEU A 31 59.30 -78.44 26.82
C LEU A 31 59.76 -77.02 27.15
N THR A 32 61.04 -76.70 26.94
CA THR A 32 61.55 -75.34 27.20
C THR A 32 60.87 -74.29 26.32
N LYS A 33 60.62 -74.59 25.04
CA LYS A 33 59.87 -73.69 24.14
C LYS A 33 58.42 -73.51 24.59
N LEU A 34 57.77 -74.58 25.03
CA LEU A 34 56.41 -74.53 25.56
C LEU A 34 56.35 -73.75 26.88
N GLU A 35 57.35 -73.87 27.74
CA GLU A 35 57.48 -73.09 28.97
C GLU A 35 57.70 -71.60 28.68
N ASP A 36 58.57 -71.25 27.72
CA ASP A 36 58.76 -69.87 27.27
C ASP A 36 57.47 -69.26 26.66
N GLN A 37 56.74 -70.05 25.87
CA GLN A 37 55.45 -69.61 25.32
C GLN A 37 54.38 -69.47 26.41
N ALA A 38 54.31 -70.41 27.36
CA ALA A 38 53.37 -70.34 28.47
C ALA A 38 53.65 -69.13 29.38
N THR A 39 54.92 -68.84 29.65
CA THR A 39 55.31 -67.66 30.44
C THR A 39 55.04 -66.35 29.70
N ALA A 40 55.25 -66.28 28.38
CA ALA A 40 54.86 -65.13 27.56
C ALA A 40 53.33 -64.89 27.62
N VAL A 41 52.53 -65.94 27.39
CA VAL A 41 51.07 -65.85 27.45
C VAL A 41 50.58 -65.49 28.85
N MET A 42 51.20 -66.01 29.91
CA MET A 42 50.86 -65.62 31.28
C MET A 42 51.16 -64.14 31.54
N ASN A 43 52.29 -63.61 31.05
CA ASN A 43 52.62 -62.19 31.18
C ASN A 43 51.63 -61.31 30.41
N ASP A 44 51.26 -61.69 29.18
CA ASP A 44 50.29 -60.95 28.38
C ASP A 44 48.90 -60.96 29.02
N CYS A 45 48.46 -62.11 29.55
CA CYS A 45 47.23 -62.20 30.34
C CYS A 45 47.28 -61.30 31.57
N ARG A 46 48.40 -61.29 32.29
CA ARG A 46 48.56 -60.46 33.49
C ARG A 46 48.52 -58.97 33.16
N GLN A 47 49.19 -58.55 32.10
CA GLN A 47 49.18 -57.15 31.63
C GLN A 47 47.77 -56.73 31.17
N ALA A 48 47.04 -57.62 30.49
CA ALA A 48 45.66 -57.38 30.10
C ALA A 48 44.73 -57.26 31.32
N GLU A 49 44.91 -58.13 32.33
CA GLU A 49 44.17 -58.06 33.60
C GLU A 49 44.47 -56.79 34.41
N GLU A 50 45.72 -56.32 34.40
CA GLU A 50 46.11 -55.06 35.05
C GLU A 50 45.58 -53.82 34.32
N ALA A 51 45.45 -53.86 32.99
CA ALA A 51 44.91 -52.76 32.18
C ALA A 51 43.36 -52.72 32.14
N LEU A 52 42.70 -53.86 32.36
CA LEU A 52 41.25 -54.01 32.33
C LEU A 52 40.50 -53.00 33.24
N PRO A 53 40.91 -52.74 34.49
CA PRO A 53 40.20 -51.83 35.39
C PRO A 53 40.26 -50.38 34.91
N ALA A 54 41.39 -49.94 34.35
CA ALA A 54 41.55 -48.59 33.82
C ALA A 54 40.60 -48.36 32.64
N VAL A 55 40.54 -49.31 31.70
CA VAL A 55 39.62 -49.26 30.55
C VAL A 55 38.16 -49.35 30.99
N GLN A 56 37.86 -50.16 32.02
CA GLN A 56 36.51 -50.24 32.59
C GLN A 56 36.07 -48.92 33.24
N GLU A 57 36.98 -48.24 33.94
CA GLU A 57 36.73 -46.94 34.57
C GLU A 57 36.51 -45.84 33.52
N GLU A 58 37.36 -45.78 32.49
CA GLU A 58 37.18 -44.86 31.36
C GLU A 58 35.85 -45.11 30.64
N ARG A 59 35.52 -46.37 30.37
CA ARG A 59 34.23 -46.74 29.77
C ARG A 59 33.06 -46.29 30.65
N ARG A 60 33.18 -46.42 31.97
CA ARG A 60 32.15 -45.96 32.91
C ARG A 60 31.99 -44.45 32.85
N GLY A 61 33.08 -43.69 32.85
CA GLY A 61 33.07 -42.24 32.69
C GLY A 61 32.40 -41.81 31.39
N LEU A 62 32.84 -42.38 30.27
CA LEU A 62 32.26 -42.10 28.94
C LEU A 62 30.77 -42.43 28.87
N LEU A 63 30.31 -43.52 29.49
CA LEU A 63 28.88 -43.86 29.56
C LEU A 63 28.08 -42.82 30.36
N GLN A 64 28.68 -42.25 31.40
CA GLN A 64 28.05 -41.22 32.21
C GLN A 64 27.97 -39.90 31.43
N ASP A 65 29.04 -39.52 30.72
CA ASP A 65 29.09 -38.34 29.86
C ASP A 65 28.10 -38.43 28.70
N ILE A 66 27.99 -39.60 28.06
CA ILE A 66 26.98 -39.86 27.01
C ILE A 66 25.58 -39.63 27.56
N LYS A 67 25.31 -40.11 28.78
CA LYS A 67 23.99 -39.95 29.40
C LYS A 67 23.69 -38.48 29.69
N THR A 68 24.66 -37.72 30.22
CA THR A 68 24.46 -36.28 30.45
C THR A 68 24.24 -35.52 29.15
N ILE A 69 25.00 -35.83 28.09
CA ILE A 69 24.83 -35.21 26.78
C ILE A 69 23.44 -35.53 26.19
N GLN A 70 22.95 -36.76 26.36
CA GLN A 70 21.60 -37.13 25.92
C GLN A 70 20.50 -36.37 26.66
N ASP A 71 20.63 -36.23 27.98
CA ASP A 71 19.67 -35.46 28.79
C ASP A 71 19.66 -33.97 28.38
N ASP A 72 20.85 -33.39 28.14
CA ASP A 72 21.00 -32.00 27.65
C ASP A 72 20.45 -31.84 26.22
N GLU A 73 20.70 -32.80 25.32
CA GLU A 73 20.15 -32.80 23.96
C GLU A 73 18.62 -32.81 23.99
N HIS A 74 18.02 -33.66 24.81
CA HIS A 74 16.56 -33.71 24.97
C HIS A 74 16.00 -32.41 25.55
N ALA A 75 16.70 -31.76 26.50
CA ALA A 75 16.30 -30.46 27.02
C ALA A 75 16.33 -29.38 25.94
N LEU A 76 17.42 -29.31 25.16
CA LEU A 76 17.57 -28.37 24.03
C LEU A 76 16.54 -28.61 22.93
N GLN A 77 16.24 -29.87 22.60
CA GLN A 77 15.19 -30.21 21.63
C GLN A 77 13.81 -29.71 22.08
N LYS A 78 13.49 -29.82 23.37
CA LYS A 78 12.24 -29.32 23.93
C LYS A 78 12.15 -27.80 23.86
N GLU A 79 13.23 -27.10 24.17
CA GLU A 79 13.28 -25.63 24.08
C GLU A 79 13.20 -25.15 22.63
N ALA A 80 13.93 -25.78 21.72
CA ALA A 80 13.89 -25.50 20.29
C ALA A 80 12.47 -25.65 19.73
N LEU A 81 11.73 -26.69 20.15
CA LEU A 81 10.34 -26.90 19.77
C LEU A 81 9.42 -25.79 20.30
N ASN A 82 9.62 -25.35 21.55
CA ASN A 82 8.86 -24.23 22.13
C ASN A 82 9.12 -22.92 21.36
N ILE A 83 10.38 -22.62 21.06
CA ILE A 83 10.76 -21.44 20.26
C ILE A 83 10.13 -21.52 18.88
N LYS A 84 10.17 -22.69 18.22
CA LYS A 84 9.56 -22.89 16.90
C LYS A 84 8.05 -22.63 16.92
N LEU A 85 7.34 -23.15 17.93
CA LEU A 85 5.91 -22.88 18.10
C LEU A 85 5.61 -21.40 18.32
N LYS A 86 6.43 -20.69 19.10
CA LYS A 86 6.30 -19.23 19.28
C LYS A 86 6.51 -18.46 17.99
N ILE A 87 7.51 -18.84 17.19
CA ILE A 87 7.75 -18.24 15.87
C ILE A 87 6.53 -18.44 14.97
N GLU A 88 6.01 -19.66 14.88
CA GLU A 88 4.81 -19.95 14.08
C GLU A 88 3.58 -19.13 14.52
N GLN A 89 3.41 -18.92 15.84
CA GLN A 89 2.35 -18.04 16.36
C GLN A 89 2.56 -16.58 15.95
N ILE A 90 3.78 -16.06 16.09
CA ILE A 90 4.12 -14.69 15.70
C ILE A 90 3.93 -14.50 14.19
N ASP A 91 4.38 -15.44 13.37
CA ASP A 91 4.21 -15.39 11.92
C ASP A 91 2.73 -15.37 11.52
N LYS A 92 1.90 -16.16 12.21
CA LYS A 92 0.44 -16.12 12.01
C LYS A 92 -0.12 -14.74 12.34
N HIS A 93 0.26 -14.15 13.47
CA HIS A 93 -0.18 -12.80 13.84
C HIS A 93 0.29 -11.75 12.83
N ILE A 94 1.56 -11.81 12.39
CA ILE A 94 2.10 -10.92 11.36
C ILE A 94 1.27 -11.03 10.08
N PHE A 95 0.97 -12.25 9.62
CA PHE A 95 0.17 -12.46 8.42
C PHE A 95 -1.25 -11.89 8.54
N GLU A 96 -1.91 -12.10 9.69
CA GLU A 96 -3.24 -11.54 9.97
C GLU A 96 -3.21 -10.00 9.98
N HIS A 97 -2.23 -9.39 10.65
CA HIS A 97 -2.08 -7.93 10.70
C HIS A 97 -1.72 -7.34 9.34
N GLN A 98 -0.82 -7.95 8.57
CA GLN A 98 -0.51 -7.52 7.20
C GLN A 98 -1.74 -7.57 6.29
N SER A 99 -2.58 -8.60 6.43
CA SER A 99 -3.82 -8.70 5.67
C SER A 99 -4.80 -7.59 6.05
N LYS A 100 -4.93 -7.28 7.36
CA LYS A 100 -5.75 -6.15 7.84
C LYS A 100 -5.23 -4.80 7.33
N ILE A 101 -3.91 -4.59 7.35
CA ILE A 101 -3.27 -3.37 6.84
C ILE A 101 -3.61 -3.19 5.36
N LYS A 102 -3.44 -4.22 4.52
CA LYS A 102 -3.78 -4.17 3.10
C LYS A 102 -5.26 -3.86 2.86
N TYR A 103 -6.14 -4.46 3.66
CA TYR A 103 -7.58 -4.18 3.59
C TYR A 103 -7.87 -2.71 3.90
N TRP A 104 -7.37 -2.18 5.02
CA TRP A 104 -7.61 -0.80 5.41
C TRP A 104 -6.95 0.21 4.47
N GLN A 105 -5.75 -0.07 3.95
CA GLN A 105 -5.13 0.74 2.90
C GLN A 105 -6.03 0.85 1.66
N LYS A 106 -6.70 -0.24 1.28
CA LYS A 106 -7.66 -0.26 0.17
C LYS A 106 -8.93 0.51 0.48
N GLU A 107 -9.43 0.48 1.72
CA GLU A 107 -10.62 1.26 2.10
C GLU A 107 -10.29 2.75 2.19
N VAL A 108 -9.13 3.11 2.75
CA VAL A 108 -8.65 4.50 2.82
C VAL A 108 -8.48 5.10 1.43
N SER A 109 -7.95 4.35 0.45
CA SER A 109 -7.77 4.87 -0.91
C SER A 109 -9.08 5.12 -1.68
N LYS A 110 -10.22 4.61 -1.19
CA LYS A 110 -11.55 4.94 -1.73
C LYS A 110 -12.13 6.23 -1.15
N LEU A 111 -11.59 6.72 -0.03
CA LEU A 111 -12.07 7.95 0.60
C LEU A 111 -11.63 9.14 -0.23
N THR A 112 -12.59 9.99 -0.59
CA THR A 112 -12.34 11.23 -1.32
C THR A 112 -13.05 12.38 -0.61
N LEU A 113 -12.37 13.51 -0.52
CA LEU A 113 -12.95 14.74 0.02
C LEU A 113 -13.82 15.40 -1.05
N HIS A 114 -14.96 15.95 -0.63
CA HIS A 114 -15.83 16.68 -1.54
C HIS A 114 -15.17 18.03 -1.88
N PRO A 115 -15.01 18.37 -3.17
CA PRO A 115 -14.42 19.64 -3.54
C PRO A 115 -15.36 20.79 -3.14
N ILE A 116 -14.80 21.76 -2.42
CA ILE A 116 -15.49 23.01 -2.07
C ILE A 116 -15.04 24.08 -3.05
N GLU A 117 -15.98 24.72 -3.73
CA GLU A 117 -15.69 25.85 -4.63
C GLU A 117 -14.93 26.95 -3.86
N ASP A 118 -13.97 27.59 -4.52
CA ASP A 118 -13.06 28.62 -3.98
C ASP A 118 -11.98 28.17 -2.99
N LYS A 119 -11.83 26.86 -2.74
CA LYS A 119 -10.72 26.31 -1.94
C LYS A 119 -9.88 25.31 -2.73
N PRO A 120 -8.54 25.28 -2.51
CA PRO A 120 -7.71 24.24 -3.08
C PRO A 120 -8.19 22.86 -2.60
N PRO A 121 -8.01 21.82 -3.41
CA PRO A 121 -8.36 20.46 -3.01
C PRO A 121 -7.57 20.09 -1.77
N GLU A 122 -8.31 19.80 -0.70
CA GLU A 122 -7.75 19.36 0.58
C GLU A 122 -7.37 17.88 0.46
N GLU A 123 -6.24 17.48 1.04
CA GLU A 123 -5.78 16.09 1.05
C GLU A 123 -6.06 15.48 2.42
N LEU A 124 -6.42 14.19 2.44
CA LEU A 124 -6.58 13.47 3.68
C LEU A 124 -5.22 13.35 4.38
N PRO A 125 -5.09 13.80 5.64
CA PRO A 125 -3.83 13.71 6.36
C PRO A 125 -3.44 12.25 6.58
N VAL A 126 -2.20 11.92 6.22
CA VAL A 126 -1.60 10.60 6.49
C VAL A 126 -0.69 10.76 7.69
N LEU A 127 -0.99 10.01 8.76
CA LEU A 127 -0.14 9.98 9.95
C LEU A 127 1.23 9.39 9.58
N SER A 128 2.28 10.11 9.97
CA SER A 128 3.66 9.65 9.87
C SER A 128 3.95 8.53 10.87
N GLU A 129 5.04 7.79 10.66
CA GLU A 129 5.46 6.69 11.54
C GLU A 129 5.73 7.17 12.98
N GLU A 130 6.29 8.38 13.13
CA GLU A 130 6.54 9.03 14.42
C GLU A 130 5.23 9.37 15.16
N GLU A 131 4.20 9.82 14.44
CA GLU A 131 2.89 10.14 15.01
C GLU A 131 2.14 8.86 15.40
N LEU A 132 2.29 7.77 14.65
CA LEU A 132 1.72 6.47 14.99
C LEU A 132 2.38 5.89 16.25
N GLU A 133 3.70 5.99 16.40
CA GLU A 133 4.41 5.58 17.63
C GLU A 133 4.07 6.45 18.84
N ALA A 134 3.78 7.74 18.63
CA ALA A 134 3.35 8.64 19.69
C ALA A 134 1.97 8.26 20.25
N ILE A 135 1.13 7.58 19.46
CA ILE A 135 -0.18 7.08 19.90
C ILE A 135 0.01 5.78 20.70
N LYS A 136 0.25 5.96 22.00
CA LYS A 136 0.49 4.86 22.93
C LYS A 136 -0.77 4.08 23.31
N ASP A 137 -1.93 4.72 23.21
CA ASP A 137 -3.22 4.16 23.61
C ASP A 137 -4.22 4.20 22.44
N PRO A 138 -4.60 3.04 21.87
CA PRO A 138 -5.58 2.93 20.81
C PRO A 138 -6.97 3.50 21.18
N ASP A 139 -7.34 3.48 22.47
CA ASP A 139 -8.67 3.90 22.93
C ASP A 139 -8.90 5.41 22.71
N VAL A 140 -7.83 6.19 22.60
CA VAL A 140 -7.89 7.62 22.27
C VAL A 140 -8.46 7.82 20.86
N ILE A 141 -8.00 7.04 19.89
CA ILE A 141 -8.51 7.11 18.51
C ILE A 141 -9.97 6.66 18.49
N THR A 142 -10.31 5.57 19.17
CA THR A 142 -11.69 5.06 19.22
C THR A 142 -12.64 6.08 19.84
N SER A 143 -12.22 6.78 20.89
CA SER A 143 -12.99 7.85 21.52
C SER A 143 -13.17 9.06 20.59
N GLN A 144 -12.13 9.45 19.86
CA GLN A 144 -12.22 10.52 18.85
C GLN A 144 -13.15 10.15 17.71
N ILE A 145 -13.09 8.92 17.20
CA ILE A 145 -14.01 8.42 16.17
C ILE A 145 -15.45 8.51 16.68
N ALA A 146 -15.74 8.01 17.89
CA ALA A 146 -17.09 8.05 18.45
C ALA A 146 -17.63 9.49 18.60
N LEU A 147 -16.76 10.43 19.00
CA LEU A 147 -17.12 11.84 19.11
C LEU A 147 -17.42 12.45 17.73
N LEU A 148 -16.58 12.20 16.73
CA LEU A 148 -16.79 12.66 15.36
C LEU A 148 -18.04 12.03 14.72
N GLU A 149 -18.28 10.74 14.94
CA GLU A 149 -19.50 10.06 14.48
C GLU A 149 -20.75 10.69 15.09
N THR A 150 -20.72 11.02 16.39
CA THR A 150 -21.81 11.71 17.08
C THR A 150 -22.06 13.08 16.46
N GLN A 151 -21.00 13.88 16.27
CA GLN A 151 -21.09 15.20 15.63
C GLN A 151 -21.65 15.11 14.20
N CYS A 152 -21.18 14.15 13.41
CA CYS A 152 -21.70 13.88 12.06
C CYS A 152 -23.15 13.41 12.07
N HIS A 153 -23.62 12.73 13.11
CA HIS A 153 -25.01 12.31 13.23
C HIS A 153 -25.95 13.47 13.61
N GLU A 154 -25.44 14.42 14.39
CA GLU A 154 -26.14 15.65 14.77
C GLU A 154 -26.20 16.66 13.63
N MET A 155 -25.06 16.91 12.98
CA MET A 155 -25.00 17.69 11.75
C MET A 155 -25.61 16.87 10.63
N LYS A 156 -26.90 17.07 10.37
CA LYS A 156 -27.61 16.51 9.21
C LYS A 156 -27.69 17.57 8.09
N PRO A 157 -26.57 17.96 7.45
CA PRO A 157 -26.61 18.96 6.39
C PRO A 157 -27.40 18.43 5.20
N ASN A 158 -28.23 19.29 4.62
CA ASN A 158 -28.96 18.94 3.42
C ASN A 158 -28.10 19.22 2.17
N LEU A 159 -27.34 18.22 1.72
CA LEU A 159 -26.51 18.33 0.52
C LEU A 159 -27.33 18.49 -0.77
N SER A 160 -28.61 18.08 -0.78
CA SER A 160 -29.47 18.29 -1.96
C SER A 160 -29.80 19.76 -2.17
N ALA A 161 -29.92 20.54 -1.09
CA ALA A 161 -30.19 21.97 -1.16
C ALA A 161 -29.06 22.72 -1.87
N ILE A 162 -27.79 22.32 -1.65
CA ILE A 162 -26.62 22.89 -2.35
C ILE A 162 -26.69 22.59 -3.85
N ALA A 163 -26.98 21.33 -4.22
CA ALA A 163 -27.11 20.95 -5.62
C ALA A 163 -28.28 21.67 -6.33
N GLU A 164 -29.41 21.82 -5.64
CA GLU A 164 -30.56 22.59 -6.13
C GLU A 164 -30.24 24.07 -6.30
N TYR A 165 -29.51 24.67 -5.35
CA TYR A 165 -29.05 26.04 -5.45
C TYR A 165 -28.19 26.23 -6.71
N LYS A 166 -27.17 25.40 -6.92
CA LYS A 166 -26.30 25.47 -8.11
C LYS A 166 -27.09 25.38 -9.42
N LYS A 167 -28.05 24.46 -9.49
CA LYS A 167 -28.93 24.33 -10.66
C LYS A 167 -29.80 25.56 -10.88
N LYS A 168 -30.33 26.15 -9.82
CA LYS A 168 -31.14 27.39 -9.89
C LYS A 168 -30.29 28.60 -10.25
N GLU A 169 -29.07 28.70 -9.73
CA GLU A 169 -28.11 29.76 -10.06
C GLU A 169 -27.72 29.72 -11.54
N GLU A 170 -27.38 28.54 -12.07
CA GLU A 170 -27.09 28.37 -13.49
C GLU A 170 -28.29 28.77 -14.37
N LEU A 171 -29.50 28.35 -13.98
CA LEU A 171 -30.73 28.75 -14.67
C LEU A 171 -30.97 30.26 -14.59
N TYR A 172 -30.75 30.86 -13.42
CA TYR A 172 -30.89 32.30 -13.20
C TYR A 172 -29.94 33.09 -14.10
N LEU A 173 -28.66 32.73 -14.13
CA LEU A 173 -27.67 33.39 -14.99
C LEU A 173 -28.03 33.28 -16.48
N LYS A 174 -28.53 32.12 -16.93
CA LYS A 174 -29.06 31.97 -18.29
C LYS A 174 -30.24 32.92 -18.56
N ARG A 175 -31.19 33.02 -17.63
CA ARG A 175 -32.35 33.92 -17.77
C ARG A 175 -31.97 35.40 -17.74
N VAL A 176 -30.98 35.78 -16.93
CA VAL A 176 -30.44 37.14 -16.92
C VAL A 176 -29.83 37.47 -18.29
N ALA A 177 -29.00 36.57 -18.84
CA ALA A 177 -28.42 36.77 -20.16
C ALA A 177 -29.48 36.87 -21.27
N GLU A 178 -30.53 36.04 -21.25
CA GLU A 178 -31.65 36.12 -22.18
C GLU A 178 -32.40 37.47 -22.06
N LEU A 179 -32.63 37.94 -20.83
CA LEU A 179 -33.31 39.22 -20.58
C LEU A 179 -32.48 40.40 -21.06
N ASP A 180 -31.16 40.37 -20.84
CA ASP A 180 -30.24 41.39 -21.32
C ASP A 180 -30.25 41.45 -22.86
N ASP A 181 -30.24 40.31 -23.55
CA ASP A 181 -30.33 40.25 -25.01
C ASP A 181 -31.64 40.85 -25.54
N ILE A 182 -32.79 40.45 -24.98
CA ILE A 182 -34.10 41.00 -25.38
C ILE A 182 -34.17 42.50 -25.09
N THR A 183 -33.62 42.95 -23.97
CA THR A 183 -33.58 44.37 -23.60
C THR A 183 -32.75 45.17 -24.60
N ASN A 184 -31.58 44.66 -24.99
CA ASN A 184 -30.74 45.27 -26.01
C ASN A 184 -31.44 45.34 -27.36
N GLN A 185 -32.13 44.27 -27.77
CA GLN A 185 -32.90 44.26 -29.02
C GLN A 185 -34.02 45.31 -28.98
N ARG A 186 -34.79 45.38 -27.89
CA ARG A 186 -35.83 46.40 -27.70
C ARG A 186 -35.27 47.81 -27.81
N ASP A 187 -34.15 48.07 -27.15
CA ASP A 187 -33.55 49.40 -27.12
C ASP A 187 -33.00 49.79 -28.50
N ASN A 188 -32.45 48.83 -29.27
CA ASN A 188 -32.07 49.04 -30.66
C ASN A 188 -33.28 49.39 -31.55
N PHE A 189 -34.40 48.67 -31.44
CA PHE A 189 -35.61 48.98 -32.19
C PHE A 189 -36.20 50.34 -31.80
N ARG A 190 -36.19 50.68 -30.50
CA ARG A 190 -36.64 51.98 -30.01
C ARG A 190 -35.79 53.11 -30.58
N GLN A 191 -34.47 52.93 -30.59
CA GLN A 191 -33.55 53.90 -31.18
C GLN A 191 -33.82 54.09 -32.67
N ALA A 192 -33.95 53.00 -33.43
CA ALA A 192 -34.27 53.04 -34.87
C ALA A 192 -35.62 53.74 -35.14
N PHE A 193 -36.64 53.50 -34.31
CA PHE A 193 -37.93 54.18 -34.41
C PHE A 193 -37.82 55.69 -34.16
N GLU A 194 -37.10 56.10 -33.11
CA GLU A 194 -36.87 57.52 -32.82
C GLU A 194 -36.09 58.21 -33.94
N ASP A 195 -35.11 57.53 -34.53
CA ASP A 195 -34.33 58.07 -35.65
C ASP A 195 -35.20 58.24 -36.90
N LEU A 196 -36.05 57.26 -37.24
CA LEU A 196 -37.01 57.38 -38.35
C LEU A 196 -38.06 58.47 -38.09
N ARG A 197 -38.55 58.60 -36.85
CA ARG A 197 -39.50 59.65 -36.46
C ARG A 197 -38.88 61.03 -36.64
N LYS A 198 -37.62 61.22 -36.21
CA LYS A 198 -36.87 62.47 -36.39
C LYS A 198 -36.63 62.76 -37.88
N GLN A 199 -36.25 61.74 -38.66
CA GLN A 199 -36.06 61.90 -40.10
C GLN A 199 -37.36 62.36 -40.79
N ARG A 200 -38.49 61.69 -40.51
CA ARG A 200 -39.81 62.07 -41.02
C ARG A 200 -40.16 63.52 -40.68
N LEU A 201 -39.94 63.92 -39.43
CA LEU A 201 -40.21 65.29 -38.97
C LEU A 201 -39.35 66.31 -39.71
N ASN A 202 -38.04 66.05 -39.82
CA ASN A 202 -37.11 66.97 -40.47
C ASN A 202 -37.43 67.14 -41.96
N GLU A 203 -37.69 66.04 -42.68
CA GLU A 203 -38.05 66.07 -44.10
C GLU A 203 -39.39 66.79 -44.32
N PHE A 204 -40.38 66.52 -43.46
CA PHE A 204 -41.67 67.20 -43.52
C PHE A 204 -41.53 68.71 -43.29
N MET A 205 -40.83 69.13 -42.23
CA MET A 205 -40.64 70.56 -41.93
C MET A 205 -39.87 71.27 -43.04
N ALA A 206 -38.86 70.63 -43.63
CA ALA A 206 -38.14 71.17 -44.78
C ALA A 206 -39.07 71.40 -45.98
N GLY A 207 -39.89 70.40 -46.33
CA GLY A 207 -40.86 70.50 -47.43
C GLY A 207 -41.97 71.53 -47.15
N PHE A 208 -42.53 71.51 -45.94
CA PHE A 208 -43.58 72.42 -45.49
C PHE A 208 -43.12 73.89 -45.57
N ASN A 209 -41.89 74.18 -45.12
CA ASN A 209 -41.31 75.52 -45.22
C ASN A 209 -41.15 75.98 -46.68
N VAL A 210 -40.73 75.09 -47.58
CA VAL A 210 -40.61 75.42 -49.01
C VAL A 210 -41.98 75.73 -49.62
N ILE A 211 -43.00 74.92 -49.33
CA ILE A 211 -44.37 75.13 -49.85
C ILE A 211 -44.96 76.43 -49.31
N THR A 212 -44.85 76.67 -48.00
CA THR A 212 -45.37 77.87 -47.33
C THR A 212 -44.78 79.14 -47.90
N ASN A 213 -43.44 79.18 -48.08
CA ASN A 213 -42.77 80.32 -48.71
C ASN A 213 -43.26 80.54 -50.15
N LYS A 214 -43.43 79.47 -50.95
CA LYS A 214 -43.90 79.58 -52.34
C LYS A 214 -45.35 80.01 -52.45
N LEU A 215 -46.22 79.55 -51.54
CA LEU A 215 -47.60 79.99 -51.45
C LEU A 215 -47.65 81.50 -51.17
N LYS A 216 -46.91 81.96 -50.16
CA LYS A 216 -46.83 83.36 -49.76
C LYS A 216 -46.37 84.25 -50.92
N GLU A 217 -45.26 83.88 -51.57
CA GLU A 217 -44.74 84.57 -52.76
C GLU A 217 -45.79 84.67 -53.89
N ASN A 218 -46.42 83.55 -54.25
CA ASN A 218 -47.40 83.51 -55.34
C ASN A 218 -48.67 84.29 -55.01
N TYR A 219 -49.18 84.19 -53.79
CA TYR A 219 -50.39 84.87 -53.36
C TYR A 219 -50.19 86.38 -53.31
N GLN A 220 -49.07 86.85 -52.76
CA GLN A 220 -48.70 88.27 -52.75
C GLN A 220 -48.58 88.84 -54.17
N MET A 221 -47.98 88.09 -55.10
CA MET A 221 -47.86 88.48 -56.50
C MET A 221 -49.23 88.62 -57.18
N LEU A 222 -50.14 87.66 -56.97
CA LEU A 222 -51.45 87.64 -57.61
C LEU A 222 -52.41 88.70 -57.03
N THR A 223 -52.36 88.94 -55.72
CA THR A 223 -53.27 89.85 -55.02
C THR A 223 -52.73 91.28 -54.89
N LEU A 224 -51.54 91.55 -55.43
CA LEU A 224 -50.86 92.85 -55.38
C LEU A 224 -50.70 93.38 -53.94
N GLY A 225 -50.33 92.49 -53.02
CA GLY A 225 -50.04 92.82 -51.61
C GLY A 225 -50.96 92.21 -50.55
N GLY A 226 -51.81 91.23 -50.88
CA GLY A 226 -52.50 90.40 -49.89
C GLY A 226 -51.59 89.29 -49.33
N ASP A 227 -51.90 88.77 -48.14
CA ASP A 227 -51.09 87.77 -47.45
C ASP A 227 -51.86 86.46 -47.23
N ALA A 228 -51.15 85.32 -47.35
CA ALA A 228 -51.68 83.98 -47.07
C ALA A 228 -50.54 83.08 -46.59
N GLU A 229 -50.76 82.37 -45.49
CA GLU A 229 -49.77 81.49 -44.86
C GLU A 229 -50.38 80.14 -44.51
N LEU A 230 -49.55 79.10 -44.51
CA LEU A 230 -49.90 77.79 -43.95
C LEU A 230 -49.29 77.71 -42.56
N GLU A 231 -50.10 77.38 -41.56
CA GLU A 231 -49.65 77.23 -40.18
C GLU A 231 -49.90 75.80 -39.68
N LEU A 232 -49.00 75.30 -38.84
CA LEU A 232 -49.19 74.03 -38.16
C LEU A 232 -50.12 74.24 -36.97
N VAL A 233 -51.13 73.37 -36.83
CA VAL A 233 -52.05 73.42 -35.67
C VAL A 233 -51.29 73.10 -34.38
N ASP A 234 -50.39 72.10 -34.43
CA ASP A 234 -49.47 71.75 -33.36
C ASP A 234 -48.02 71.99 -33.79
N SER A 235 -47.37 72.95 -33.14
CA SER A 235 -45.96 73.30 -33.41
C SER A 235 -44.95 72.25 -32.94
N LEU A 236 -45.35 71.31 -32.06
CA LEU A 236 -44.48 70.27 -31.52
C LEU A 236 -44.60 68.94 -32.28
N ASP A 237 -45.78 68.62 -32.82
CA ASP A 237 -46.00 67.45 -33.67
C ASP A 237 -46.88 67.79 -34.89
N PRO A 238 -46.29 68.07 -36.06
CA PRO A 238 -47.06 68.43 -37.26
C PRO A 238 -47.96 67.30 -37.80
N PHE A 239 -47.89 66.09 -37.23
CA PHE A 239 -48.67 64.94 -37.67
C PHE A 239 -49.91 64.66 -36.80
N SER A 240 -50.12 65.41 -35.71
CA SER A 240 -51.21 65.19 -34.76
C SER A 240 -52.52 65.87 -35.19
N GLU A 241 -52.47 67.19 -35.43
CA GLU A 241 -53.67 68.04 -35.57
C GLU A 241 -53.82 68.67 -36.97
N GLY A 242 -52.81 68.53 -37.85
CA GLY A 242 -52.87 68.95 -39.26
C GLY A 242 -52.40 70.38 -39.53
N ILE A 243 -52.82 70.92 -40.68
CA ILE A 243 -52.37 72.21 -41.22
C ILE A 243 -53.58 73.15 -41.38
N MET A 244 -53.45 74.39 -40.89
CA MET A 244 -54.39 75.49 -41.12
C MET A 244 -53.99 76.29 -42.36
N PHE A 245 -55.00 76.73 -43.12
CA PHE A 245 -54.90 77.60 -44.28
C PHE A 245 -55.94 78.72 -44.17
#